data_AF-A0A7J6R7J9-F1
#
_entry.id   AF-A0A7J6R7J9-F1
#
_cell.length_a   1.000
_cell.length_b   1.000
_cell.length_c   1.000
_cell.angle_alpha   90.00
_cell.angle_beta   90.00
_cell.angle_gamma   90.00
#
_symmetry.space_group_name_H-M   'P 1'
#
loop_
_entity.id
_entity.type
_entity.pdbx_description
1 polymer ?
#
loop_
_entity_poly.entity_id
_entity_poly.type
_entity_poly.pdbx_seq_one_letter_code
_entity_poly.pdbx_strand_id
1 'polypeptide(L)'
;QGLQARTKQEKYSKITKSKLSHRVDSLCQGLPDEFAEYLKRVRGLKFDEQPKYEELRGLMASVRLRSNYPSDEEHLDCKIMKNLLFQREQFEREKRSGPLTPPGYYH
;
A
#
# COMPACT_ATOMS: atom_id res chain seq x y z
N GLN A 1 -19.52 2.53 12.90
CA GLN A 1 -19.07 1.12 12.89
C GLN A 1 -18.16 0.89 14.08
N GLY A 2 -18.47 -0.09 14.93
CA GLY A 2 -17.67 -0.42 16.11
C GLY A 2 -18.29 -1.63 16.80
N LEU A 3 -17.67 -2.80 16.66
CA LEU A 3 -18.14 -4.00 17.33
C LEU A 3 -17.82 -3.89 18.82
N GLN A 4 -18.82 -3.51 19.62
CA GLN A 4 -18.75 -3.61 21.07
C GLN A 4 -18.69 -5.09 21.47
N ALA A 5 -17.59 -5.49 22.10
CA ALA A 5 -17.44 -6.78 22.75
C ALA A 5 -17.34 -6.52 24.26
N ARG A 6 -18.11 -7.26 25.07
CA ARG A 6 -18.25 -6.98 26.51
C ARG A 6 -17.02 -7.42 27.32
N THR A 7 -16.15 -8.25 26.75
CA THR A 7 -14.89 -8.70 27.37
C THR A 7 -13.78 -8.88 26.33
N LYS A 8 -12.50 -8.82 26.75
CA LYS A 8 -11.33 -9.12 25.89
C LYS A 8 -11.50 -10.47 25.18
N GLN A 9 -12.01 -11.47 25.89
CA GLN A 9 -12.16 -12.85 25.39
C GLN A 9 -13.18 -12.95 24.24
N GLU A 10 -14.32 -12.25 24.33
CA GLU A 10 -15.28 -12.16 23.21
C GLU A 10 -14.70 -11.46 21.99
N LYS A 11 -13.91 -10.39 22.19
CA LYS A 11 -13.25 -9.66 21.10
C LYS A 11 -12.29 -10.59 20.34
N TYR A 12 -11.42 -11.30 21.06
CA TYR A 12 -10.49 -12.26 20.46
C TYR A 12 -11.23 -13.43 19.79
N SER A 13 -12.30 -13.95 20.40
CA SER A 13 -13.12 -15.00 19.79
C SER A 13 -13.80 -14.56 18.49
N LYS A 14 -14.35 -13.34 18.43
CA LYS A 14 -14.92 -12.76 17.20
C LYS A 14 -13.86 -12.52 16.11
N ILE A 15 -12.66 -12.06 16.49
CA ILE A 15 -11.52 -11.91 15.56
C ILE A 15 -11.07 -13.28 15.03
N THR A 16 -10.93 -14.28 15.90
CA THR A 16 -10.54 -15.64 15.52
C THR A 16 -11.58 -16.26 14.58
N LYS A 17 -12.88 -16.15 14.89
CA LYS A 17 -13.96 -16.61 14.01
C LYS A 17 -13.97 -15.89 12.66
N SER A 18 -13.75 -14.57 12.64
CA SER A 18 -13.70 -13.79 11.39
C SER A 18 -12.45 -14.10 10.54
N LYS A 19 -11.30 -14.35 11.18
CA LYS A 19 -10.07 -14.83 10.50
C LYS A 19 -10.23 -16.24 9.92
N LEU A 20 -11.03 -17.10 10.55
CA LEU A 20 -11.33 -18.47 10.10
C LEU A 20 -12.40 -18.52 9.00
N SER A 21 -13.38 -17.61 8.99
CA SER A 21 -14.50 -17.67 8.03
C SER A 21 -14.12 -17.26 6.60
N HIS A 22 -13.04 -16.51 6.41
CA HIS A 22 -12.61 -16.04 5.09
C HIS A 22 -11.51 -16.96 4.54
N ARG A 23 -11.89 -17.75 3.51
CA ARG A 23 -10.95 -18.56 2.73
C ARG A 23 -9.90 -17.66 2.11
N VAL A 24 -8.64 -18.07 2.18
CA VAL A 24 -7.51 -17.30 1.63
C VAL A 24 -7.73 -17.02 0.14
N ASP A 25 -8.30 -17.96 -0.58
CA ASP A 25 -8.57 -17.83 -2.02
C ASP A 25 -9.61 -16.74 -2.33
N SER A 26 -10.60 -16.54 -1.46
CA SER A 26 -11.55 -15.43 -1.59
C SER A 26 -10.93 -14.08 -1.23
N LEU A 27 -10.00 -14.05 -0.27
CA LEU A 27 -9.29 -12.82 0.13
C LEU A 27 -8.30 -12.35 -0.95
N CYS A 28 -7.71 -13.28 -1.68
CA CYS A 28 -6.69 -13.00 -2.68
C CYS A 28 -7.23 -13.01 -4.12
N GLN A 29 -8.55 -13.03 -4.30
CA GLN A 29 -9.15 -13.01 -5.63
C GLN A 29 -8.73 -11.74 -6.40
N GLY A 30 -8.18 -11.92 -7.60
CA GLY A 30 -7.69 -10.83 -8.44
C GLY A 30 -6.30 -10.29 -8.06
N LEU A 31 -5.66 -10.86 -7.03
CA LEU A 31 -4.28 -10.59 -6.68
C LEU A 31 -3.35 -11.69 -7.22
N PRO A 32 -2.03 -11.43 -7.32
CA PRO A 32 -1.05 -12.47 -7.61
C PRO A 32 -1.11 -13.64 -6.63
N ASP A 33 -0.94 -14.87 -7.13
CA ASP A 33 -1.05 -16.11 -6.34
C ASP A 33 -0.08 -16.15 -5.16
N GLU A 34 1.06 -15.46 -5.26
CA GLU A 34 2.05 -15.34 -4.20
C GLU A 34 1.49 -14.71 -2.92
N PHE A 35 0.47 -13.86 -2.99
CA PHE A 35 -0.22 -13.32 -1.82
C PHE A 35 -1.01 -14.40 -1.07
N ALA A 36 -1.71 -15.26 -1.82
CA ALA A 36 -2.44 -16.37 -1.23
C ALA A 36 -1.47 -17.38 -0.61
N GLU A 37 -0.37 -17.67 -1.29
CA GLU A 37 0.68 -18.56 -0.83
C GLU A 37 1.36 -18.03 0.44
N TYR A 38 1.68 -16.74 0.49
CA TYR A 38 2.22 -16.08 1.69
C TYR A 38 1.26 -16.24 2.88
N LEU A 39 -0.04 -15.95 2.69
CA LEU A 39 -1.03 -16.07 3.76
C LEU A 39 -1.24 -17.50 4.21
N LYS A 40 -1.19 -18.48 3.30
CA LYS A 40 -1.25 -19.91 3.63
C LYS A 40 -0.04 -20.32 4.49
N ARG A 41 1.18 -19.90 4.11
CA ARG A 41 2.41 -20.17 4.86
C ARG A 41 2.36 -19.56 6.27
N VAL A 42 2.02 -18.27 6.39
CA VAL A 42 1.98 -17.60 7.70
C VAL A 42 0.89 -18.17 8.61
N ARG A 43 -0.26 -18.60 8.06
CA ARG A 43 -1.33 -19.25 8.85
C ARG A 43 -1.00 -20.69 9.24
N GLY A 44 -0.08 -21.35 8.54
CA GLY A 44 0.32 -22.74 8.77
C GLY A 44 1.49 -22.92 9.75
N LEU A 45 2.16 -21.84 10.15
CA LEU A 45 3.27 -21.88 11.10
C LEU A 45 2.80 -22.42 12.46
N LYS A 46 3.58 -23.36 13.02
CA LYS A 46 3.38 -23.79 14.41
C LYS A 46 3.78 -22.67 15.38
N PHE A 47 3.30 -22.76 16.61
CA PHE A 47 3.59 -21.76 17.65
C PHE A 47 5.09 -21.54 17.89
N ASP A 48 5.88 -22.61 17.86
CA ASP A 48 7.33 -22.59 18.11
C ASP A 48 8.16 -22.61 16.82
N GLU A 49 7.50 -22.55 15.64
CA GLU A 49 8.20 -22.64 14.36
C GLU A 49 8.72 -21.28 13.92
N GLN A 50 10.02 -21.23 13.62
CA GLN A 50 10.64 -20.03 13.08
C GLN A 50 10.18 -19.79 11.64
N PRO A 51 9.63 -18.59 11.32
CA PRO A 51 9.23 -18.29 9.95
C PRO A 51 10.45 -18.22 9.04
N LYS A 52 10.35 -18.81 7.85
CA LYS A 52 11.37 -18.68 6.81
C LYS A 52 11.24 -17.33 6.11
N TYR A 53 11.71 -16.28 6.77
CA TYR A 53 11.54 -14.89 6.31
C TYR A 53 12.11 -14.62 4.92
N GLU A 54 13.19 -15.30 4.53
CA GLU A 54 13.80 -15.13 3.21
C GLU A 54 12.88 -15.62 2.10
N GLU A 55 12.32 -16.83 2.24
CA GLU A 55 11.35 -17.38 1.29
C GLU A 55 10.09 -16.50 1.21
N LEU A 56 9.60 -16.04 2.36
CA LEU A 56 8.41 -15.17 2.44
C LEU A 56 8.63 -13.81 1.78
N ARG A 57 9.81 -13.20 1.96
CA ARG A 57 10.19 -11.97 1.25
C ARG A 57 10.39 -12.22 -0.24
N GLY A 58 10.91 -13.39 -0.61
CA GLY A 58 11.09 -13.83 -1.98
C GLY A 58 9.79 -13.81 -2.79
N LEU A 59 8.68 -14.24 -2.19
CA LEU A 59 7.34 -14.20 -2.81
C LEU A 59 6.91 -12.78 -3.19
N MET A 60 7.15 -11.80 -2.31
CA MET A 60 6.79 -10.41 -2.57
C MET A 60 7.76 -9.77 -3.58
N ALA A 61 9.03 -10.16 -3.53
CA ALA A 61 10.03 -9.71 -4.49
C ALA A 61 9.74 -10.24 -5.91
N SER A 62 9.31 -11.49 -6.06
CA SER A 62 8.97 -12.07 -7.36
C SER A 62 7.77 -11.39 -7.99
N VAL A 63 6.73 -11.07 -7.21
CA VAL A 63 5.57 -10.29 -7.68
C VAL A 63 6.01 -8.91 -8.17
N ARG A 64 6.79 -8.19 -7.37
CA ARG A 64 7.29 -6.85 -7.73
C ARG A 64 8.07 -6.88 -9.05
N LEU A 65 8.96 -7.86 -9.21
CA LEU A 65 9.74 -8.03 -10.43
C LEU A 65 8.84 -8.33 -11.64
N ARG A 66 7.88 -9.25 -11.51
CA ARG A 66 6.97 -9.63 -12.60
C ARG A 66 6.05 -8.49 -13.02
N SER A 67 5.60 -7.69 -12.08
CA SER A 67 4.74 -6.53 -12.36
C SER A 67 5.52 -5.30 -12.83
N ASN A 68 6.84 -5.42 -13.02
CA ASN A 68 7.74 -4.34 -13.43
C ASN A 68 7.60 -3.08 -12.55
N TYR A 69 7.36 -3.28 -11.25
CA TYR A 69 7.26 -2.17 -10.32
C TYR A 69 8.68 -1.67 -9.98
N PRO A 70 8.93 -0.35 -10.09
CA PRO A 70 10.20 0.23 -9.72
C PRO A 70 10.54 -0.08 -8.25
N SER A 71 11.81 -0.40 -8.02
CA SER A 71 12.30 -0.74 -6.67
C SER A 71 12.63 0.49 -5.85
N ASP A 72 12.67 1.65 -6.48
CA ASP A 72 13.12 2.89 -5.88
C ASP A 72 12.07 3.46 -4.94
N GLU A 73 12.55 3.95 -3.80
CA GLU A 73 11.71 4.50 -2.74
C GLU A 73 10.87 5.70 -3.22
N GLU A 74 11.19 6.28 -4.37
CA GLU A 74 10.51 7.42 -4.99
C GLU A 74 9.13 7.09 -5.57
N HIS A 75 8.88 5.82 -5.88
CA HIS A 75 7.62 5.39 -6.50
C HIS A 75 6.55 4.95 -5.49
N LEU A 76 6.73 5.31 -4.22
CA LEU A 76 5.69 5.14 -3.22
C LEU A 76 4.55 6.13 -3.48
N ASP A 77 3.29 5.67 -3.46
CA ASP A 77 2.11 6.49 -3.79
C ASP A 77 2.10 7.84 -3.08
N CYS A 78 2.48 7.89 -1.80
CA CYS A 78 2.50 9.14 -1.05
C CYS A 78 3.56 10.13 -1.54
N LYS A 79 4.68 9.66 -2.10
CA LYS A 79 5.72 10.51 -2.68
C LYS A 79 5.33 10.98 -4.07
N ILE A 80 4.78 10.09 -4.89
CA ILE A 80 4.20 10.44 -6.19
C ILE A 80 3.15 11.54 -6.00
N MET A 81 2.20 11.34 -5.07
CA MET A 81 1.16 12.32 -4.78
C MET A 81 1.72 13.64 -4.28
N LYS A 82 2.71 13.64 -3.38
CA LYS A 82 3.38 14.88 -2.93
C LYS A 82 4.07 15.61 -4.07
N ASN A 83 4.77 14.90 -4.94
CA ASN A 83 5.47 15.48 -6.08
C ASN A 83 4.48 16.09 -7.08
N LEU A 84 3.36 15.40 -7.37
CA LEU A 84 2.30 15.91 -8.24
C LEU A 84 1.62 17.16 -7.65
N LEU A 85 1.35 17.17 -6.34
CA LEU A 85 0.80 18.33 -5.63
C LEU A 85 1.77 19.51 -5.68
N PHE A 86 3.05 19.26 -5.41
CA PHE A 86 4.08 20.30 -5.47
C PHE A 86 4.21 20.89 -6.87
N GLN A 87 4.25 20.05 -7.92
CA GLN A 87 4.28 20.50 -9.31
C GLN A 87 3.06 21.35 -9.67
N ARG A 88 1.86 20.94 -9.22
CA ARG A 88 0.63 21.69 -9.42
C ARG A 88 0.69 23.07 -8.76
N GLU A 89 1.21 23.16 -7.54
CA GLU A 89 1.39 24.44 -6.84
C GLU A 89 2.38 25.37 -7.54
N GLN A 90 3.48 24.84 -8.10
CA GLN A 90 4.44 25.65 -8.87
C GLN A 90 3.79 26.21 -10.14
N PHE A 91 3.08 25.36 -10.89
CA PHE A 91 2.37 25.79 -12.09
C PHE A 91 1.29 26.84 -11.80
N GLU A 92 0.58 26.70 -10.67
CA GLU A 92 -0.40 27.69 -10.22
C GLU A 92 0.26 29.02 -9.79
N ARG A 93 1.48 28.98 -9.22
CA ARG A 93 2.27 30.19 -8.90
C ARG A 93 2.78 30.87 -10.16
N GLU A 94 3.30 30.12 -11.13
CA GLU A 94 3.78 30.65 -12.41
C GLU A 94 2.65 31.28 -13.23
N LYS A 95 1.46 30.69 -13.21
CA LYS A 95 0.26 31.30 -13.81
C LYS A 95 -0.17 32.59 -13.11
N ARG A 96 0.02 32.69 -11.78
CA ARG A 96 -0.26 33.93 -11.03
C ARG A 96 0.78 35.02 -11.26
N SER A 97 2.01 34.68 -11.65
CA SER A 97 3.05 35.69 -11.89
C SER A 97 2.87 36.51 -13.18
N GLY A 98 2.04 36.06 -14.14
CA GLY A 98 1.68 36.83 -15.34
C GLY A 98 2.85 37.25 -16.26
N PRO A 99 2.61 37.61 -17.54
CA PRO A 99 3.67 38.21 -18.35
C PRO A 99 4.00 39.61 -17.81
N LEU A 100 5.27 39.85 -17.48
CA LEU A 100 5.79 41.20 -17.24
C LEU A 100 5.59 42.02 -18.51
N THR A 101 4.57 42.88 -18.55
CA THR A 101 4.45 43.90 -19.59
C THR A 101 5.64 44.86 -19.47
N PRO A 102 6.47 45.04 -20.51
CA PRO A 102 7.56 46.02 -20.45
C PRO A 102 6.98 47.41 -20.21
N PRO A 103 7.65 48.28 -19.42
CA PRO A 103 7.21 49.66 -19.25
C PRO A 103 7.16 50.32 -20.63
N GLY A 104 5.96 50.74 -21.03
CA GLY A 104 5.75 51.43 -22.30
C GLY A 104 6.61 52.68 -22.37
N TYR A 105 7.43 52.77 -23.41
CA TYR A 105 8.04 54.04 -23.82
C TYR A 105 6.92 54.98 -24.25
N TYR A 106 6.56 55.91 -23.38
CA TYR A 106 5.77 57.08 -23.78
C TYR A 106 6.71 58.03 -24.53
N HIS A 107 6.36 58.26 -25.80
CA HIS A 107 6.96 59.24 -26.68
C HIS A 107 6.59 60.67 -26.27
#